data_AF-A0A8T6U5E0-F1
#
_entry.id   AF-A0A8T6U5E0-F1
#
_cell.length_a   1.000
_cell.length_b   1.000
_cell.length_c   1.000
_cell.angle_alpha   90.00
_cell.angle_beta   90.00
_cell.angle_gamma   90.00
#
_symmetry.space_group_name_H-M   'P 1'
#
loop_
_entity.id
_entity.type
_entity.pdbx_description
1 polymer ?
#
loop_
_entity_poly.entity_id
_entity_poly.type
_entity_poly.pdbx_seq_one_letter_code
_entity_poly.pdbx_strand_id
1 'polypeptide(L)'
;RSWRGFKKYLKLFSLKTHARFLFEIFSHKILRWFNWLFIVLLFITNLVLVFKDGGLVYQAIFVPQIALLIFSITGYTLIQIKQNTSVPSLFNLPFYFAMVHVAAFLGLVDELKGIKYITWDHVREVKAD
;
A
#
# COMPACT_ATOMS: atom_id res chain seq x y z
N ARG A 1 7.82 -10.01 -12.76
CA ARG A 1 8.58 -11.29 -12.88
C ARG A 1 8.85 -11.85 -11.48
N SER A 2 8.13 -12.89 -11.02
CA SER A 2 8.61 -13.92 -10.05
C SER A 2 7.55 -14.54 -9.10
N TRP A 3 6.30 -14.08 -9.00
CA TRP A 3 5.29 -14.81 -8.17
C TRP A 3 5.06 -16.24 -8.67
N ARG A 4 5.05 -16.42 -9.99
CA ARG A 4 4.95 -17.74 -10.64
C ARG A 4 6.22 -18.59 -10.45
N GLY A 5 7.40 -17.96 -10.45
CA GLY A 5 8.65 -18.63 -10.11
C GLY A 5 8.66 -19.08 -8.65
N PHE A 6 8.26 -18.19 -7.74
CA PHE A 6 8.09 -18.49 -6.33
C PHE A 6 7.12 -19.66 -6.11
N LYS A 7 5.93 -19.68 -6.73
CA LYS A 7 5.00 -20.83 -6.68
C LYS A 7 5.61 -22.13 -7.23
N LYS A 8 6.41 -22.05 -8.30
CA LYS A 8 7.08 -23.21 -8.91
C LYS A 8 8.15 -23.81 -7.97
N TYR A 9 8.92 -22.96 -7.29
CA TYR A 9 10.00 -23.38 -6.39
C TYR A 9 9.55 -23.56 -4.93
N LEU A 10 8.37 -23.03 -4.54
CA LEU A 10 7.77 -23.18 -3.21
C LEU A 10 7.63 -24.65 -2.80
N LYS A 11 7.30 -25.53 -3.76
CA LYS A 11 7.20 -26.98 -3.52
C LYS A 11 8.54 -27.66 -3.22
N LEU A 12 9.66 -27.03 -3.57
CA LEU A 12 11.01 -27.56 -3.33
C LEU A 12 11.62 -27.05 -2.01
N PHE A 13 11.03 -26.02 -1.40
CA PHE A 13 11.51 -25.48 -0.14
C PHE A 13 10.97 -26.29 1.05
N SER A 14 11.87 -27.01 1.74
CA SER A 14 11.57 -27.52 3.08
C SER A 14 11.68 -26.39 4.11
N LEU A 15 10.71 -26.31 5.03
CA LEU A 15 10.68 -25.31 6.12
C LEU A 15 11.94 -25.37 7.00
N LYS A 16 12.54 -26.55 7.15
CA LYS A 16 13.70 -26.77 8.04
C LYS A 16 15.02 -26.34 7.41
N THR A 17 15.22 -26.62 6.13
CA THR A 17 16.51 -26.37 5.45
C THR A 17 16.65 -24.90 5.03
N HIS A 18 15.54 -24.19 4.78
CA HIS A 18 15.56 -22.85 4.19
C HIS A 18 14.82 -21.79 5.03
N ALA A 19 14.74 -21.99 6.34
CA ALA A 19 14.00 -21.12 7.25
C ALA A 19 14.38 -19.64 7.12
N ARG A 20 15.69 -19.32 7.01
CA ARG A 20 16.18 -17.93 6.88
C ARG A 20 15.67 -17.25 5.60
N PHE A 21 15.77 -17.94 4.47
CA PHE A 21 15.31 -17.43 3.17
C PHE A 21 13.79 -17.25 3.13
N LEU A 22 13.04 -18.20 3.71
CA LEU A 22 11.59 -18.08 3.84
C LEU A 22 11.19 -16.89 4.73
N PHE A 23 11.92 -16.67 5.83
CA PHE A 23 11.72 -15.52 6.70
C PHE A 23 11.97 -14.19 5.98
N GLU A 24 13.07 -14.08 5.22
CA GLU A 24 13.38 -12.88 4.41
C GLU A 24 12.27 -12.58 3.39
N ILE A 25 11.79 -13.60 2.67
CA ILE A 25 10.69 -13.41 1.71
C ILE A 25 9.41 -13.00 2.42
N PHE A 26 9.07 -13.67 3.52
CA PHE A 26 7.85 -13.39 4.25
C PHE A 26 7.87 -11.96 4.84
N SER A 27 8.94 -11.61 5.53
CA SER A 27 9.14 -10.29 6.12
C SER A 27 9.19 -9.19 5.06
N HIS A 28 10.01 -9.32 4.02
CA HIS A 28 10.32 -8.19 3.15
C HIS A 28 9.39 -8.07 1.93
N LYS A 29 8.85 -9.18 1.41
CA LYS A 29 7.94 -9.15 0.25
C LYS A 29 6.49 -9.29 0.67
N ILE A 30 6.17 -10.31 1.47
CA ILE A 30 4.77 -10.60 1.81
C ILE A 30 4.22 -9.51 2.73
N LEU A 31 4.84 -9.24 3.89
CA LEU A 31 4.34 -8.18 4.79
C LEU A 31 4.31 -6.81 4.11
N ARG A 32 5.26 -6.53 3.20
CA ARG A 32 5.26 -5.28 2.43
C ARG A 32 4.03 -5.13 1.55
N TRP A 33 3.58 -6.18 0.87
CA TRP A 33 2.35 -6.13 0.07
C TRP A 33 1.09 -6.03 0.92
N PHE A 34 1.12 -6.64 2.11
CA PHE A 34 0.00 -6.59 3.07
C PHE A 34 0.05 -5.38 4.02
N ASN A 35 1.05 -4.50 3.89
CA ASN A 35 1.25 -3.37 4.80
C ASN A 35 0.01 -2.48 4.91
N TRP A 36 -0.69 -2.26 3.80
CA TRP A 36 -1.93 -1.48 3.79
C TRP A 36 -3.03 -2.11 4.65
N LEU A 37 -3.21 -3.44 4.59
CA LEU A 37 -4.22 -4.12 5.39
C LEU A 37 -3.92 -3.99 6.88
N PHE A 38 -2.63 -4.05 7.27
CA PHE A 38 -2.23 -3.84 8.65
C PHE A 38 -2.48 -2.40 9.13
N ILE A 39 -2.24 -1.40 8.29
CA ILE A 39 -2.55 0.01 8.60
C ILE A 39 -4.06 0.19 8.80
N VAL A 40 -4.89 -0.36 7.92
CA VAL A 40 -6.37 -0.29 8.04
C VAL A 40 -6.85 -1.01 9.29
N LEU A 41 -6.31 -2.21 9.57
CA LEU A 41 -6.64 -2.97 10.77
C LEU A 41 -6.23 -2.21 12.04
N LEU A 42 -5.05 -1.59 12.05
CA LEU A 42 -4.56 -0.77 13.14
C LEU A 42 -5.51 0.42 13.38
N PHE A 43 -5.95 1.10 12.32
CA PHE A 43 -6.91 2.19 12.43
C PHE A 43 -8.24 1.73 13.04
N ILE A 44 -8.81 0.61 12.56
CA ILE A 44 -10.08 0.07 13.05
C ILE A 44 -9.97 -0.38 14.51
N THR A 45 -8.91 -1.10 14.86
CA THR A 45 -8.70 -1.56 16.24
C THR A 45 -8.50 -0.39 17.19
N ASN A 46 -7.75 0.64 16.79
CA ASN A 46 -7.58 1.86 17.58
C ASN A 46 -8.89 2.64 17.74
N LEU A 47 -9.70 2.75 16.68
CA LEU A 47 -11.04 3.35 16.74
C LEU A 47 -11.91 2.66 17.80
N VAL A 48 -11.96 1.33 17.80
CA VAL A 48 -12.73 0.55 18.78
C VAL A 48 -12.19 0.77 20.20
N LEU A 49 -10.87 0.85 20.39
CA LEU A 49 -10.25 1.10 21.69
C LEU A 49 -10.56 2.49 22.23
N VAL A 50 -10.56 3.51 21.37
CA VAL A 50 -10.93 4.88 21.75
C VAL A 50 -12.39 4.95 22.21
N PHE A 51 -13.31 4.26 21.55
CA PHE A 51 -14.72 4.22 21.95
C PHE A 51 -15.00 3.37 23.20
N LYS A 52 -14.08 2.49 23.60
CA LYS A 52 -14.20 1.65 24.80
C LYS A 52 -13.46 2.21 26.03
N ASP A 53 -13.22 3.52 26.07
CA ASP A 53 -12.44 4.18 27.13
C ASP A 53 -11.03 3.60 27.31
N GLY A 54 -10.34 3.27 26.21
CA GLY A 54 -8.95 2.78 26.26
C GLY A 54 -7.95 3.74 26.91
N GLY A 55 -8.33 4.99 27.16
CA GLY A 55 -7.55 6.01 27.83
C GLY A 55 -6.82 6.98 26.88
N LEU A 56 -6.05 7.90 27.46
CA LEU A 56 -5.39 9.00 26.74
C LEU A 56 -4.37 8.53 25.69
N VAL A 57 -3.75 7.36 25.88
CA VAL A 57 -2.72 6.84 24.97
C VAL A 57 -3.31 6.51 23.59
N TYR A 58 -4.45 5.80 23.54
CA TYR A 58 -5.08 5.45 22.27
C TYR A 58 -5.64 6.68 21.56
N GLN A 59 -6.19 7.64 22.32
CA GLN A 59 -6.63 8.92 21.76
C GLN A 59 -5.45 9.69 21.14
N ALA A 60 -4.32 9.79 21.85
CA ALA A 60 -3.12 10.45 21.35
C ALA A 60 -2.55 9.79 20.09
N ILE A 61 -2.64 8.46 19.98
CA ILE A 61 -2.24 7.71 18.77
C ILE A 61 -3.26 7.84 17.64
N PHE A 62 -4.55 8.01 17.97
CA PHE A 62 -5.62 8.11 16.98
C PHE A 62 -5.64 9.47 16.25
N VAL A 63 -5.28 10.56 16.94
CA VAL A 63 -5.18 11.91 16.35
C VAL A 63 -4.27 11.96 15.10
N PRO A 64 -3.00 11.52 15.14
CA PRO A 64 -2.13 11.54 13.97
C PRO A 64 -2.62 10.59 12.86
N GLN A 65 -3.32 9.50 13.20
CA GLN A 65 -3.91 8.62 12.19
C GLN A 65 -5.02 9.33 11.39
N ILE A 66 -5.90 10.05 12.08
CA ILE A 66 -6.91 10.89 11.43
C ILE A 66 -6.25 12.01 10.62
N ALA A 67 -5.24 12.68 11.18
CA ALA A 67 -4.55 13.78 10.49
C ALA A 67 -3.91 13.30 9.17
N LEU A 68 -3.23 12.15 9.17
CA LEU A 68 -2.67 11.55 7.96
C LEU A 68 -3.75 11.18 6.94
N LEU A 69 -4.88 10.65 7.38
CA LEU A 69 -6.01 10.34 6.50
C LEU A 69 -6.57 11.60 5.84
N ILE A 70 -6.83 12.65 6.63
CA ILE A 70 -7.32 13.94 6.13
C ILE A 70 -6.31 14.54 5.16
N PHE A 71 -5.03 14.60 5.52
CA PHE A 71 -3.98 15.16 4.65
C PHE A 71 -3.85 14.38 3.33
N SER A 72 -4.00 13.06 3.36
CA SER A 72 -4.00 12.22 2.15
C SER A 72 -5.18 12.54 1.24
N ILE A 73 -6.39 12.70 1.80
CA ILE A 73 -7.59 13.05 1.03
C ILE A 73 -7.47 14.48 0.47
N THR A 74 -7.02 15.43 1.29
CA THR A 74 -6.76 16.80 0.86
C THR A 74 -5.73 16.84 -0.26
N GLY A 75 -4.62 16.11 -0.13
CA GLY A 75 -3.61 15.98 -1.18
C GLY A 75 -4.19 15.46 -2.50
N TYR A 76 -5.01 14.39 -2.45
CA TYR A 76 -5.70 13.87 -3.63
C TYR A 76 -6.61 14.93 -4.28
N THR A 77 -7.46 15.60 -3.49
CA THR A 77 -8.36 16.64 -4.02
C THR A 77 -7.61 17.82 -4.63
N LEU A 78 -6.52 18.26 -4.02
CA LEU A 78 -5.69 19.35 -4.53
C LEU A 78 -5.04 19.01 -5.86
N ILE A 79 -4.53 17.79 -6.02
CA ILE A 79 -3.95 17.32 -7.29
C ILE A 79 -5.01 17.27 -8.39
N GLN A 80 -6.21 16.79 -8.09
CA GLN A 80 -7.31 16.72 -9.06
C GLN A 80 -7.81 18.09 -9.52
N ILE A 81 -7.90 19.05 -8.59
CA ILE A 81 -8.40 20.40 -8.88
C ILE A 81 -7.32 21.24 -9.56
N LYS A 82 -6.08 21.15 -9.10
CA LYS A 82 -4.96 21.99 -9.54
C LYS A 82 -3.99 21.21 -10.41
N GLN A 83 -4.48 20.65 -11.52
CA GLN A 83 -3.74 19.79 -12.47
C GLN A 83 -2.36 20.33 -12.92
N ASN A 84 -2.04 21.61 -12.64
CA ASN A 84 -0.78 22.26 -13.00
C ASN A 84 -0.12 23.09 -11.87
N THR A 85 -0.54 22.94 -10.59
CA THR A 85 0.08 23.68 -9.47
C THR A 85 0.79 22.73 -8.52
N SER A 86 1.97 23.14 -8.04
CA SER A 86 2.72 22.41 -7.02
C SER A 86 1.88 22.29 -5.74
N VAL A 87 1.53 21.06 -5.37
CA VAL A 87 0.85 20.76 -4.11
C VAL A 87 1.87 20.83 -2.98
N PRO A 88 1.56 21.49 -1.85
CA PRO A 88 2.48 21.55 -0.72
C PRO A 88 2.92 20.15 -0.26
N SER A 89 4.21 20.00 0.06
CA SER A 89 4.81 18.71 0.46
C SER A 89 4.07 18.04 1.63
N LEU A 90 3.52 18.85 2.55
CA LEU A 90 2.75 18.38 3.69
C LEU A 90 1.52 17.53 3.32
N PHE A 91 0.86 17.82 2.20
CA PHE A 91 -0.30 17.06 1.71
C PHE A 91 0.10 16.02 0.68
N ASN A 92 1.14 16.31 -0.12
CA ASN A 92 1.62 15.39 -1.14
C ASN A 92 2.23 14.13 -0.53
N LEU A 93 2.97 14.25 0.59
CA LEU A 93 3.65 13.12 1.21
C LEU A 93 2.67 12.05 1.76
N PRO A 94 1.65 12.40 2.58
CA PRO A 94 0.65 11.42 3.04
C PRO A 94 -0.14 10.81 1.88
N PHE A 95 -0.47 11.63 0.87
CA PHE A 95 -1.15 11.15 -0.33
C PHE A 95 -0.33 10.13 -1.11
N TYR A 96 0.94 10.45 -1.39
CA TYR A 96 1.84 9.57 -2.11
C TYR A 96 2.05 8.26 -1.35
N PHE A 97 2.19 8.35 -0.03
CA PHE A 97 2.26 7.18 0.84
C PHE A 97 1.02 6.30 0.67
N ALA A 98 -0.19 6.85 0.78
CA ALA A 98 -1.43 6.09 0.59
C ALA A 98 -1.54 5.50 -0.84
N MET A 99 -1.20 6.29 -1.87
CA MET A 99 -1.28 5.87 -3.27
C MET A 99 -0.40 4.64 -3.55
N VAL A 100 0.86 4.62 -3.11
CA VAL A 100 1.78 3.49 -3.34
C VAL A 100 1.23 2.20 -2.73
N HIS A 101 0.59 2.31 -1.56
CA HIS A 101 0.00 1.16 -0.88
C HIS A 101 -1.27 0.65 -1.57
N VAL A 102 -2.13 1.57 -2.02
CA VAL A 102 -3.31 1.21 -2.82
C VAL A 102 -2.90 0.56 -4.15
N ALA A 103 -1.89 1.10 -4.83
CA ALA A 103 -1.38 0.51 -6.08
C ALA A 103 -0.79 -0.89 -5.86
N ALA A 104 -0.05 -1.10 -4.76
CA ALA A 104 0.47 -2.41 -4.40
C ALA A 104 -0.66 -3.43 -4.12
N PHE A 105 -1.72 -2.99 -3.43
CA PHE A 105 -2.90 -3.82 -3.19
C PHE A 105 -3.66 -4.16 -4.47
N LEU A 106 -3.86 -3.18 -5.37
CA LEU A 106 -4.46 -3.42 -6.68
C LEU A 106 -3.65 -4.42 -7.50
N GLY A 107 -2.32 -4.29 -7.53
CA GLY A 107 -1.45 -5.26 -8.20
C GLY A 107 -1.56 -6.68 -7.63
N LEU A 108 -1.76 -6.83 -6.32
CA LEU A 108 -2.05 -8.13 -5.69
C LEU A 108 -3.42 -8.67 -6.13
N VAL A 109 -4.45 -7.82 -6.14
CA VAL A 109 -5.81 -8.19 -6.58
C VAL A 109 -5.80 -8.62 -8.06
N ASP A 110 -5.07 -7.91 -8.91
CA ASP A 110 -4.94 -8.24 -10.34
C ASP A 110 -4.25 -9.60 -10.54
N GLU A 111 -3.20 -9.90 -9.77
CA GLU A 111 -2.55 -11.22 -9.79
C GLU A 111 -3.48 -12.33 -9.29
N LEU A 112 -4.32 -12.06 -8.28
CA LEU A 112 -5.34 -13.01 -7.79
C LEU A 112 -6.44 -13.24 -8.82
N LYS A 113 -6.85 -12.20 -9.55
CA LYS A 113 -7.80 -12.29 -10.68
C LYS A 113 -7.18 -12.92 -11.93
N GLY A 114 -5.86 -13.13 -11.96
CA GLY A 114 -5.14 -13.65 -13.12
C GLY A 114 -5.03 -12.67 -14.28
N ILE A 115 -5.27 -11.37 -14.04
CA ILE A 115 -5.11 -10.30 -15.03
C ILE A 115 -3.62 -10.16 -15.36
N LYS A 116 -3.30 -10.11 -16.65
CA LYS A 116 -1.91 -10.02 -17.13
C LYS A 116 -1.76 -8.82 -18.04
N TYR A 117 -0.89 -7.91 -17.65
CA TYR A 117 -0.39 -6.86 -18.52
C TYR A 117 0.79 -7.44 -19.31
N ILE A 118 0.53 -7.91 -20.54
CA ILE A 118 1.50 -8.62 -21.40
C ILE A 118 2.20 -7.64 -22.35
N THR A 119 1.49 -6.60 -22.77
CA THR A 119 1.97 -5.53 -23.63
C THR A 119 2.17 -4.27 -22.80
N TRP A 120 3.39 -3.74 -22.81
CA TRP A 120 3.61 -2.39 -22.32
C TRP A 120 3.26 -1.44 -23.46
N ASP A 121 2.12 -0.76 -23.35
CA ASP A 121 1.73 0.23 -24.33
C ASP A 121 2.47 1.53 -23.99
N HIS A 122 3.53 1.81 -24.73
CA HIS A 122 4.19 3.10 -24.64
C HIS A 122 3.21 4.14 -25.18
N VAL A 123 2.83 5.13 -24.39
CA VAL A 123 2.25 6.37 -24.93
C VAL A 123 3.37 7.05 -25.74
N ARG A 124 3.52 6.65 -27.00
CA ARG A 124 4.24 7.45 -27.99
C ARG A 124 3.32 8.63 -28.27
N GLU A 125 3.82 9.82 -28.00
CA GLU A 125 3.07 11.06 -28.24
C GLU A 125 2.42 11.01 -29.62
N VAL A 126 1.10 11.18 -29.66
CA VAL A 126 0.39 11.45 -30.91
C VAL A 126 0.85 12.84 -31.32
N LYS A 127 1.72 12.89 -32.32
CA LYS A 127 2.12 14.12 -32.98
C LYS A 127 0.83 14.81 -33.44
N ALA A 128 0.53 15.98 -32.89
CA ALA A 128 -0.54 16.82 -33.39
C ALA A 128 -0.08 17.35 -34.77
N ASP A 129 -0.78 16.91 -35.82
CA ASP A 129 -0.72 17.52 -37.15
C ASP A 129 -1.59 18.78 -37.19
#